data_AF-A0A554LSI9-F1
#
_entry.id   AF-A0A554LSI9-F1
#
_cell.length_a   1.000
_cell.length_b   1.000
_cell.length_c   1.000
_cell.angle_alpha   90.00
_cell.angle_beta   90.00
_cell.angle_gamma   90.00
#
_symmetry.space_group_name_H-M   'P 1'
#
loop_
_entity.id
_entity.type
_entity.pdbx_description
1 polymer ?
#
loop_
_entity_poly.entity_id
_entity_poly.type
_entity_poly.pdbx_seq_one_letter_code
_entity_poly.pdbx_strand_id
1 'polypeptide(L)'
;MSKNSNKRDISPILPAAASGATKPVGEKFGVILVIADGRPYEVATFRQDIGTADHRHPDKIKPSTPEEDASRRDFTINGIFYDPVVKKIYDFVGGRKDIKAEVIRFIGDGNKRISEDYLRMLRAIRFKNTLGFSYAEGAETAIKNYSRQITNISWERIRDELNLMFSDDSRLASLHDLDNLDLLKYILPELVELKKIDQPAKFESGQGDAFLHTMMVIKNLPNPDVERSALSVELIWAAILHDLGKPDTIDFKPDLRFGRRPTFYGHMAASARIAKKVCQRLRLTVEQTDKIAWLVACHMMVGDIIKMRPGKQVNWLRHDWLAELLELHRADASGKDKRINLYYYETVKKMREEELAKPEPPKPLVDGNDIMTAFHLPPSKEIGRLLEIAWDAQAAGES
;
A
#
# COMPACT_ATOMS: atom_id res chain seq x y z
N MET A 1 31.66 -32.73 30.16
CA MET A 1 31.27 -31.35 29.79
C MET A 1 30.16 -31.44 28.75
N SER A 2 28.95 -31.16 29.21
CA SER A 2 27.67 -31.46 28.53
C SER A 2 27.39 -30.47 27.39
N LYS A 3 27.37 -30.97 26.15
CA LYS A 3 26.66 -30.36 25.01
C LYS A 3 25.36 -31.14 24.83
N ASN A 4 24.32 -30.75 25.54
CA ASN A 4 22.98 -31.24 25.27
C ASN A 4 21.97 -30.12 25.51
N SER A 5 21.33 -29.65 24.44
CA SER A 5 20.05 -28.94 24.53
C SER A 5 19.29 -29.06 23.21
N ASN A 6 18.44 -30.09 23.15
CA ASN A 6 17.19 -30.18 22.39
C ASN A 6 17.21 -29.85 20.89
N LYS A 7 17.85 -30.70 20.08
CA LYS A 7 17.26 -31.03 18.78
C LYS A 7 16.21 -32.11 19.02
N ARG A 8 14.95 -31.72 19.27
CA ARG A 8 13.85 -32.70 19.20
C ARG A 8 13.73 -33.12 17.75
N ASP A 9 13.72 -34.42 17.53
CA ASP A 9 13.50 -35.02 16.22
C ASP A 9 12.11 -34.60 15.71
N ILE A 10 12.08 -33.72 14.69
CA ILE A 10 10.85 -33.20 14.05
C ILE A 10 10.36 -34.11 12.92
N SER A 11 11.06 -35.22 12.66
CA SER A 11 10.69 -36.23 11.68
C SER A 11 9.23 -36.74 11.77
N PRO A 12 8.58 -36.83 12.97
CA PRO A 12 7.20 -37.28 13.06
C PRO A 12 6.15 -36.28 12.54
N ILE A 13 6.52 -35.01 12.38
CA ILE A 13 5.61 -33.90 11.99
C ILE A 13 5.75 -33.59 10.49
N LEU A 14 6.88 -34.00 9.90
CA LEU A 14 7.09 -33.89 8.47
C LEU A 14 6.30 -35.01 7.77
N PRO A 15 5.62 -34.73 6.64
CA PRO A 15 5.06 -35.79 5.81
C PRO A 15 6.16 -36.84 5.56
N ALA A 16 5.81 -38.13 5.60
CA ALA A 16 6.74 -39.26 5.50
C ALA A 16 7.60 -39.30 4.19
N ALA A 17 7.53 -38.26 3.36
CA ALA A 17 8.27 -38.05 2.12
C ALA A 17 9.19 -36.80 2.13
N ALA A 18 9.47 -36.18 3.29
CA ALA A 18 10.30 -34.97 3.34
C ALA A 18 11.81 -35.27 3.16
N SER A 19 12.22 -35.61 1.94
CA SER A 19 13.58 -35.35 1.44
C SER A 19 13.72 -33.85 1.19
N GLY A 20 13.71 -33.05 2.25
CA GLY A 20 13.60 -31.59 2.16
C GLY A 20 14.84 -30.87 2.70
N ALA A 21 15.49 -30.06 1.87
CA ALA A 21 16.53 -29.15 2.33
C ALA A 21 15.96 -28.19 3.38
N THR A 22 16.50 -28.20 4.61
CA THR A 22 16.12 -27.27 5.68
C THR A 22 16.92 -25.97 5.53
N LYS A 23 16.24 -24.82 5.51
CA LYS A 23 16.89 -23.51 5.62
C LYS A 23 16.53 -22.89 6.97
N PRO A 24 17.51 -22.63 7.87
CA PRO A 24 17.22 -21.89 9.08
C PRO A 24 16.88 -20.44 8.70
N VAL A 25 15.60 -20.10 8.73
CA VAL A 25 15.13 -18.71 8.60
C VAL A 25 14.73 -18.27 10.00
N GLY A 26 15.45 -17.31 10.59
CA GLY A 26 15.09 -16.76 11.89
C GLY A 26 15.52 -17.61 13.09
N GLU A 27 16.72 -18.19 13.06
CA GLU A 27 17.31 -18.99 14.17
C GLU A 27 17.25 -18.26 15.53
N LYS A 28 17.27 -16.92 15.54
CA LYS A 28 17.08 -16.07 16.73
C LYS A 28 15.69 -16.17 17.39
N PHE A 29 14.67 -16.69 16.71
CA PHE A 29 13.27 -16.71 17.19
C PHE A 29 12.68 -18.11 17.33
N GLY A 30 13.47 -19.16 17.07
CA GLY A 30 13.04 -20.56 17.24
C GLY A 30 12.03 -21.03 16.20
N VAL A 31 11.99 -20.42 15.03
CA VAL A 31 11.24 -20.89 13.86
C VAL A 31 12.23 -21.44 12.83
N ILE A 32 11.88 -22.56 12.20
CA ILE A 32 12.66 -23.20 11.13
C ILE A 32 11.76 -23.31 9.91
N LEU A 33 12.25 -22.87 8.75
CA LEU A 33 11.57 -23.09 7.49
C LEU A 33 11.98 -24.47 6.94
N VAL A 34 11.00 -25.37 6.83
CA VAL A 34 11.19 -26.67 6.21
C VAL A 34 10.47 -26.68 4.86
N ILE A 35 11.18 -27.00 3.79
CA ILE A 35 10.56 -27.16 2.47
C ILE A 35 10.27 -28.64 2.27
N ALA A 36 9.00 -29.01 2.15
CA ALA A 36 8.55 -30.36 1.84
C ALA A 36 7.55 -30.31 0.68
N ASP A 37 7.70 -31.20 -0.31
CA ASP A 37 6.85 -31.26 -1.51
C ASP A 37 6.74 -29.92 -2.26
N GLY A 38 7.84 -29.16 -2.32
CA GLY A 38 7.89 -27.83 -2.92
C GLY A 38 7.12 -26.74 -2.16
N ARG A 39 6.59 -27.05 -0.96
CA ARG A 39 5.85 -26.12 -0.11
C ARG A 39 6.66 -25.73 1.13
N PRO A 40 6.69 -24.44 1.49
CA PRO A 40 7.31 -23.98 2.73
C PRO A 40 6.42 -24.28 3.94
N TYR A 41 7.02 -24.81 5.00
CA TYR A 41 6.41 -25.02 6.31
C TYR A 41 7.23 -24.26 7.37
N GLU A 42 6.57 -23.42 8.16
CA GLU A 42 7.18 -22.77 9.32
C GLU A 42 6.98 -23.66 10.56
N VAL A 43 8.08 -24.18 11.10
CA VAL A 43 8.08 -25.08 12.26
C VAL A 43 8.63 -24.33 13.47
N ALA A 44 7.80 -24.18 14.50
CA ALA A 44 8.16 -23.48 15.74
C ALA A 44 7.83 -24.34 16.96
N THR A 45 8.65 -24.23 18.02
CA THR A 45 8.32 -24.84 19.32
C THR A 45 7.41 -23.94 20.15
N PHE A 46 6.50 -24.53 20.93
CA PHE A 46 5.73 -23.79 21.93
C PHE A 46 6.66 -23.06 22.90
N ARG A 47 6.35 -21.79 23.13
CA ARG A 47 7.20 -20.95 23.96
C ARG A 47 6.42 -19.96 24.80
N GLN A 48 7.06 -19.58 25.90
CA GLN A 48 6.70 -18.45 26.74
C GLN A 48 7.69 -17.31 26.52
N ASP A 49 7.15 -16.12 26.31
CA ASP A 49 7.90 -14.88 26.12
C ASP A 49 8.06 -14.19 27.49
N ILE A 50 9.31 -13.98 27.94
CA ILE A 50 9.64 -13.38 29.26
C ILE A 50 10.34 -12.05 29.08
N GLY A 51 9.72 -10.98 29.59
CA GLY A 51 10.20 -9.61 29.46
C GLY A 51 10.12 -9.12 28.01
N THR A 52 9.92 -7.83 27.80
CA THR A 52 9.93 -7.22 26.46
C THR A 52 10.43 -5.79 26.59
N ALA A 53 11.76 -5.60 26.59
CA ALA A 53 12.34 -4.27 26.70
C ALA A 53 11.99 -3.36 25.51
N ASP A 54 11.79 -3.92 24.32
CA ASP A 54 11.53 -3.19 23.07
C ASP A 54 10.09 -3.37 22.52
N HIS A 55 9.18 -3.95 23.31
CA HIS A 55 7.79 -4.26 22.91
C HIS A 55 7.67 -5.11 21.62
N ARG A 56 8.71 -5.87 21.27
CA ARG A 56 8.70 -6.74 20.09
C ARG A 56 9.34 -8.09 20.36
N HIS A 57 10.51 -8.09 21.00
CA HIS A 57 11.29 -9.28 21.23
C HIS A 57 11.29 -9.63 22.71
N PRO A 58 11.03 -10.90 23.05
CA PRO A 58 11.17 -11.32 24.42
C PRO A 58 12.63 -11.25 24.87
N ASP A 59 12.87 -10.78 26.09
CA ASP A 59 14.23 -10.77 26.67
C ASP A 59 14.75 -12.20 26.86
N LYS A 60 13.83 -13.14 27.17
CA LYS A 60 14.11 -14.57 27.27
C LYS A 60 12.93 -15.39 26.73
N ILE A 61 13.26 -16.52 26.11
CA ILE A 61 12.29 -17.51 25.63
C ILE A 61 12.43 -18.78 26.49
N LYS A 62 11.31 -19.33 26.96
CA LYS A 62 11.28 -20.65 27.62
C LYS A 62 10.36 -21.62 26.86
N PRO A 63 10.68 -22.92 26.79
CA PRO A 63 9.72 -23.93 26.33
C PRO A 63 8.45 -23.88 27.17
N SER A 64 7.29 -24.05 26.53
CA SER A 64 5.99 -23.97 27.20
C SER A 64 5.02 -25.06 26.74
N THR A 65 3.87 -25.09 27.38
CA THR A 65 2.70 -25.84 26.93
C THR A 65 2.00 -25.14 25.75
N PRO A 66 1.14 -25.84 24.99
CA PRO A 66 0.30 -25.22 23.96
C PRO A 66 -0.63 -24.14 24.53
N GLU A 67 -1.18 -24.35 25.73
CA GLU A 67 -2.08 -23.40 26.39
C GLU A 67 -1.37 -22.08 26.74
N GLU A 68 -0.15 -22.15 27.26
CA GLU A 68 0.68 -20.96 27.51
C GLU A 68 1.08 -20.25 26.20
N ASP A 69 1.36 -21.00 25.12
CA ASP A 69 1.66 -20.42 23.81
C ASP A 69 0.43 -19.76 23.17
N ALA A 70 -0.77 -20.33 23.32
CA ALA A 70 -2.01 -19.66 22.94
C ALA A 70 -2.17 -18.34 23.71
N SER A 71 -1.91 -18.38 25.02
CA SER A 71 -2.12 -17.26 25.92
C SER A 71 -1.22 -16.04 25.65
N ARG A 72 -0.17 -16.15 24.84
CA ARG A 72 0.69 -15.01 24.44
C ARG A 72 0.35 -14.41 23.06
N ARG A 73 -0.59 -15.00 22.33
CA ARG A 73 -0.98 -14.55 20.98
C ARG A 73 -1.86 -13.30 21.04
N ASP A 74 -2.08 -12.70 19.88
CA ASP A 74 -2.83 -11.45 19.75
C ASP A 74 -4.33 -11.63 20.02
N PHE A 75 -4.99 -12.48 19.24
CA PHE A 75 -6.45 -12.63 19.24
C PHE A 75 -6.87 -14.07 19.50
N THR A 76 -8.02 -14.27 20.14
CA THR A 76 -8.57 -15.59 20.48
C THR A 76 -8.69 -16.49 19.24
N ILE A 77 -9.14 -15.91 18.12
CA ILE A 77 -9.28 -16.59 16.82
C ILE A 77 -7.94 -17.13 16.27
N ASN A 78 -6.82 -16.50 16.64
CA ASN A 78 -5.46 -16.89 16.24
C ASN A 78 -4.78 -17.82 17.26
N GLY A 79 -5.45 -18.11 18.38
CA GLY A 79 -4.97 -18.97 19.47
C GLY A 79 -5.48 -20.42 19.42
N ILE A 80 -6.01 -20.86 18.28
CA ILE A 80 -6.54 -22.21 18.07
C ILE A 80 -5.46 -23.10 17.45
N PHE A 81 -5.32 -24.33 17.92
CA PHE A 81 -4.42 -25.33 17.35
C PHE A 81 -5.18 -26.49 16.72
N TYR A 82 -4.63 -27.03 15.64
CA TYR A 82 -5.09 -28.26 15.01
C TYR A 82 -3.99 -29.31 15.05
N ASP A 83 -4.30 -30.48 15.61
CA ASP A 83 -3.44 -31.64 15.52
C ASP A 83 -3.87 -32.52 14.33
N PRO A 84 -3.06 -32.61 13.26
CA PRO A 84 -3.41 -33.38 12.07
C PRO A 84 -3.30 -34.89 12.25
N VAL A 85 -2.58 -35.38 13.28
CA VAL A 85 -2.39 -36.82 13.53
C VAL A 85 -3.64 -37.40 14.17
N VAL A 86 -4.10 -36.81 15.27
CA VAL A 86 -5.33 -37.25 15.95
C VAL A 86 -6.59 -36.54 15.44
N LYS A 87 -6.44 -35.62 14.47
CA LYS A 87 -7.51 -34.83 13.84
C LYS A 87 -8.36 -34.05 14.85
N LYS A 88 -7.71 -33.45 15.85
CA LYS A 88 -8.38 -32.74 16.96
C LYS A 88 -8.05 -31.25 16.96
N ILE A 89 -9.07 -30.44 17.24
CA ILE A 89 -8.91 -29.00 17.47
C ILE A 89 -8.78 -28.75 18.97
N TYR A 90 -7.77 -27.96 19.36
CA TYR A 90 -7.55 -27.48 20.71
C TYR A 90 -7.78 -25.96 20.74
N ASP A 91 -8.67 -25.52 21.62
CA ASP A 91 -8.99 -24.12 21.82
C ASP A 91 -8.96 -23.80 23.32
N PHE A 92 -7.91 -23.13 23.75
CA PHE A 92 -7.67 -22.79 25.15
C PHE A 92 -8.14 -21.37 25.50
N VAL A 93 -8.52 -20.58 24.51
CA VAL A 93 -8.76 -19.14 24.65
C VAL A 93 -10.13 -18.70 24.18
N GLY A 94 -10.99 -19.64 23.77
CA GLY A 94 -12.36 -19.38 23.31
C GLY A 94 -12.44 -18.88 21.87
N GLY A 95 -11.41 -19.12 21.05
CA GLY A 95 -11.35 -18.66 19.66
C GLY A 95 -12.49 -19.17 18.80
N ARG A 96 -12.95 -20.42 18.99
CA ARG A 96 -14.08 -20.99 18.24
C ARG A 96 -15.39 -20.27 18.53
N LYS A 97 -15.59 -19.82 19.78
CA LYS A 97 -16.76 -19.03 20.18
C LYS A 97 -16.73 -17.66 19.51
N ASP A 98 -15.57 -17.00 19.51
CA ASP A 98 -15.41 -15.68 18.90
C ASP A 98 -15.47 -15.73 17.37
N ILE A 99 -14.99 -16.79 16.72
CA ILE A 99 -15.22 -17.03 15.28
C ILE A 99 -16.71 -17.15 14.99
N LYS A 100 -17.45 -17.94 15.78
CA LYS A 100 -18.90 -18.09 15.61
C LYS A 100 -19.66 -16.79 15.85
N ALA A 101 -19.16 -15.93 16.73
CA ALA A 101 -19.71 -14.62 17.01
C ALA A 101 -19.20 -13.53 16.06
N GLU A 102 -18.28 -13.86 15.14
CA GLU A 102 -17.65 -12.94 14.19
C GLU A 102 -17.03 -11.72 14.89
N VAL A 103 -16.27 -11.96 15.97
CA VAL A 103 -15.60 -10.90 16.74
C VAL A 103 -14.09 -11.05 16.82
N ILE A 104 -13.39 -9.92 16.76
CA ILE A 104 -11.97 -9.80 17.07
C ILE A 104 -11.82 -9.47 18.55
N ARG A 105 -11.32 -10.44 19.33
CA ARG A 105 -11.08 -10.32 20.76
C ARG A 105 -9.61 -10.54 21.08
N PHE A 106 -9.01 -9.62 21.84
CA PHE A 106 -7.67 -9.81 22.40
C PHE A 106 -7.67 -10.96 23.41
N ILE A 107 -6.60 -11.76 23.42
CA ILE A 107 -6.45 -12.81 24.45
C ILE A 107 -6.12 -12.16 25.80
N GLY A 108 -6.95 -12.37 26.81
CA GLY A 108 -6.81 -11.78 28.13
C GLY A 108 -7.26 -10.31 28.16
N ASP A 109 -6.52 -9.46 28.87
CA ASP A 109 -6.79 -8.02 28.91
C ASP A 109 -6.24 -7.31 27.67
N GLY A 110 -7.08 -6.53 26.98
CA GLY A 110 -6.72 -5.84 25.74
C GLY A 110 -5.62 -4.79 25.91
N ASN A 111 -5.63 -4.05 27.02
CA ASN A 111 -4.62 -3.01 27.29
C ASN A 111 -3.23 -3.63 27.48
N LYS A 112 -3.15 -4.68 28.31
CA LYS A 112 -1.93 -5.48 28.50
C LYS A 112 -1.48 -6.14 27.20
N ARG A 113 -2.42 -6.69 26.43
CA ARG A 113 -2.12 -7.34 25.16
C ARG A 113 -1.53 -6.36 24.14
N ILE A 114 -2.04 -5.14 24.06
CA ILE A 114 -1.51 -4.11 23.17
C ILE A 114 -0.16 -3.59 23.65
N SER A 115 0.05 -3.43 24.96
CA SER A 115 1.31 -2.91 25.50
C SER A 115 2.51 -3.84 25.33
N GLU A 116 2.27 -5.14 25.14
CA GLU A 116 3.29 -6.13 24.78
C GLU A 116 3.80 -5.96 23.33
N ASP A 117 2.92 -5.58 22.39
CA ASP A 117 3.28 -5.28 20.99
C ASP A 117 2.22 -4.36 20.36
N TYR A 118 2.57 -3.08 20.22
CA TYR A 118 1.67 -2.06 19.71
C TYR A 118 1.18 -2.33 18.27
N LEU A 119 1.88 -3.18 17.50
CA LEU A 119 1.44 -3.55 16.13
C LEU A 119 0.09 -4.27 16.15
N ARG A 120 -0.27 -4.87 17.27
CA ARG A 120 -1.56 -5.55 17.45
C ARG A 120 -2.76 -4.63 17.21
N MET A 121 -2.61 -3.32 17.36
CA MET A 121 -3.67 -2.36 16.99
C MET A 121 -3.96 -2.39 15.48
N LEU A 122 -2.93 -2.34 14.64
CA LEU A 122 -3.08 -2.42 13.18
C LEU A 122 -3.55 -3.81 12.74
N ARG A 123 -3.06 -4.86 13.40
CA ARG A 123 -3.52 -6.24 13.15
C ARG A 123 -5.01 -6.41 13.48
N ALA A 124 -5.49 -5.78 14.55
CA ALA A 124 -6.90 -5.83 14.92
C ALA A 124 -7.77 -5.25 13.80
N ILE A 125 -7.38 -4.07 13.27
CA ILE A 125 -8.03 -3.43 12.12
C ILE A 125 -8.01 -4.35 10.90
N ARG A 126 -6.85 -4.91 10.56
CA ARG A 126 -6.73 -5.81 9.40
C ARG A 126 -7.65 -7.01 9.54
N PHE A 127 -7.55 -7.76 10.64
CA PHE A 127 -8.36 -8.98 10.81
C PHE A 127 -9.84 -8.67 10.90
N LYS A 128 -10.23 -7.58 11.58
CA LYS A 128 -11.63 -7.15 11.66
C LYS A 128 -12.19 -6.89 10.26
N ASN A 129 -11.48 -6.16 9.42
CA ASN A 129 -11.97 -5.78 8.10
C ASN A 129 -11.84 -6.89 7.06
N THR A 130 -10.71 -7.60 6.99
CA THR A 130 -10.51 -8.73 6.04
C THR A 130 -11.46 -9.90 6.31
N LEU A 131 -11.80 -10.17 7.58
CA LEU A 131 -12.73 -11.26 7.92
C LEU A 131 -14.20 -10.81 7.94
N GLY A 132 -14.48 -9.51 7.80
CA GLY A 132 -15.84 -8.97 7.97
C GLY A 132 -16.39 -9.08 9.40
N PHE A 133 -15.51 -9.14 10.39
CA PHE A 133 -15.87 -9.28 11.81
C PHE A 133 -16.14 -7.91 12.45
N SER A 134 -16.56 -7.93 13.71
CA SER A 134 -16.69 -6.75 14.57
C SER A 134 -15.66 -6.77 15.70
N TYR A 135 -15.44 -5.64 16.36
CA TYR A 135 -14.63 -5.62 17.58
C TYR A 135 -15.41 -6.21 18.75
N ALA A 136 -14.75 -7.01 19.58
CA ALA A 136 -15.31 -7.39 20.87
C ALA A 136 -15.41 -6.16 21.80
N GLU A 137 -16.32 -6.23 22.78
CA GLU A 137 -16.48 -5.18 23.79
C GLU A 137 -15.13 -4.77 24.42
N GLY A 138 -14.89 -3.46 24.51
CA GLY A 138 -13.67 -2.88 25.07
C GLY A 138 -12.44 -2.88 24.16
N ALA A 139 -12.45 -3.62 23.03
CA ALA A 139 -11.29 -3.68 22.14
C ALA A 139 -10.99 -2.33 21.46
N GLU A 140 -12.01 -1.61 20.99
CA GLU A 140 -11.84 -0.27 20.41
C GLU A 140 -11.27 0.73 21.42
N THR A 141 -11.81 0.72 22.65
CA THR A 141 -11.32 1.57 23.74
C THR A 141 -9.86 1.26 24.06
N ALA A 142 -9.49 -0.02 24.12
CA ALA A 142 -8.11 -0.43 24.35
C ALA A 142 -7.19 0.07 23.22
N ILE A 143 -7.61 -0.01 21.95
CA ILE A 143 -6.83 0.52 20.82
C ILE A 143 -6.66 2.04 20.94
N LYS A 144 -7.75 2.79 21.18
CA LYS A 144 -7.70 4.25 21.33
C LYS A 144 -6.77 4.71 22.44
N ASN A 145 -6.81 4.04 23.60
CA ASN A 145 -5.94 4.34 24.75
C ASN A 145 -4.45 4.26 24.42
N TYR A 146 -4.07 3.41 23.46
CA TYR A 146 -2.68 3.20 23.04
C TYR A 146 -2.36 3.76 21.64
N SER A 147 -3.28 4.50 21.01
CA SER A 147 -3.13 4.97 19.63
C SER A 147 -1.82 5.73 19.38
N ARG A 148 -1.40 6.58 20.33
CA ARG A 148 -0.13 7.33 20.25
C ARG A 148 1.09 6.42 20.23
N GLN A 149 1.05 5.29 20.93
CA GLN A 149 2.17 4.37 21.07
C GLN A 149 2.48 3.62 19.77
N ILE A 150 1.65 3.74 18.74
CA ILE A 150 1.98 3.26 17.39
C ILE A 150 3.31 3.87 16.88
N THR A 151 3.69 5.07 17.35
CA THR A 151 4.97 5.72 17.00
C THR A 151 6.20 4.97 17.53
N ASN A 152 6.02 4.03 18.45
CA ASN A 152 7.10 3.20 18.99
C ASN A 152 7.42 2.00 18.09
N ILE A 153 6.67 1.80 17.00
CA ILE A 153 6.87 0.71 16.06
C ILE A 153 7.74 1.19 14.91
N SER A 154 8.69 0.35 14.49
CA SER A 154 9.47 0.57 13.27
C SER A 154 8.54 0.78 12.06
N TRP A 155 8.84 1.76 11.23
CA TRP A 155 8.03 2.09 10.07
C TRP A 155 7.89 0.95 9.05
N GLU A 156 8.86 0.03 8.97
CA GLU A 156 8.79 -1.17 8.13
C GLU A 156 7.62 -2.07 8.55
N ARG A 157 7.43 -2.29 9.86
CA ARG A 157 6.32 -3.10 10.38
C ARG A 157 4.97 -2.41 10.17
N ILE A 158 4.93 -1.08 10.34
CA ILE A 158 3.73 -0.28 10.03
C ILE A 158 3.41 -0.42 8.53
N ARG A 159 4.40 -0.20 7.65
CA ARG A 159 4.27 -0.36 6.19
C ARG A 159 3.75 -1.74 5.83
N ASP A 160 4.33 -2.81 6.38
CA ASP A 160 3.94 -4.17 6.03
C ASP A 160 2.48 -4.45 6.39
N GLU A 161 2.03 -4.01 7.57
CA GLU A 161 0.63 -4.19 7.98
C GLU A 161 -0.33 -3.30 7.16
N LEU A 162 0.06 -2.06 6.84
CA LEU A 162 -0.71 -1.17 5.95
C LEU A 162 -0.82 -1.73 4.54
N ASN A 163 0.25 -2.28 3.99
CA ASN A 163 0.25 -2.91 2.67
C ASN A 163 -0.71 -4.10 2.65
N LEU A 164 -0.71 -4.94 3.69
CA LEU A 164 -1.67 -6.04 3.82
C LEU A 164 -3.12 -5.53 3.92
N MET A 165 -3.38 -4.48 4.71
CA MET A 165 -4.71 -3.88 4.84
C MET A 165 -5.22 -3.27 3.53
N PHE A 166 -4.37 -2.51 2.83
CA PHE A 166 -4.82 -1.75 1.66
C PHE A 166 -4.81 -2.57 0.36
N SER A 167 -4.08 -3.69 0.31
CA SER A 167 -4.15 -4.62 -0.82
C SER A 167 -5.42 -5.48 -0.81
N ASP A 168 -6.12 -5.54 0.31
CA ASP A 168 -7.40 -6.24 0.47
C ASP A 168 -8.57 -5.41 -0.09
N ASP A 169 -9.71 -6.04 -0.36
CA ASP A 169 -10.94 -5.34 -0.79
C ASP A 169 -11.51 -4.45 0.34
N SER A 170 -11.23 -4.82 1.60
CA SER A 170 -11.64 -4.06 2.78
C SER A 170 -10.82 -2.78 3.06
N ARG A 171 -9.95 -2.36 2.12
CA ARG A 171 -9.05 -1.19 2.26
C ARG A 171 -9.75 0.09 2.71
N LEU A 172 -10.97 0.32 2.21
CA LEU A 172 -11.76 1.51 2.55
C LEU A 172 -12.17 1.49 4.02
N ALA A 173 -12.68 0.35 4.48
CA ALA A 173 -13.05 0.13 5.88
C ALA A 173 -11.82 0.20 6.80
N SER A 174 -10.69 -0.33 6.35
CA SER A 174 -9.42 -0.23 7.08
C SER A 174 -8.94 1.21 7.26
N LEU A 175 -9.02 2.04 6.21
CA LEU A 175 -8.67 3.47 6.31
C LEU A 175 -9.62 4.22 7.24
N HIS A 176 -10.92 3.92 7.18
CA HIS A 176 -11.91 4.49 8.08
C HIS A 176 -11.66 4.12 9.55
N ASP A 177 -11.31 2.86 9.83
CA ASP A 177 -10.96 2.42 11.19
C ASP A 177 -9.68 3.06 11.71
N LEU A 178 -8.64 3.21 10.88
CA LEU A 178 -7.41 3.92 11.24
C LEU A 178 -7.72 5.34 11.74
N ASP A 179 -8.65 6.00 11.08
CA ASP A 179 -9.09 7.34 11.44
C ASP A 179 -9.94 7.36 12.71
N ASN A 180 -10.98 6.52 12.79
CA ASN A 180 -11.88 6.44 13.94
C ASN A 180 -11.20 6.00 15.23
N LEU A 181 -10.14 5.20 15.13
CA LEU A 181 -9.34 4.70 16.25
C LEU A 181 -8.14 5.61 16.58
N ASP A 182 -8.09 6.83 16.03
CA ASP A 182 -7.07 7.84 16.32
C ASP A 182 -5.63 7.44 15.91
N LEU A 183 -5.47 6.42 15.07
CA LEU A 183 -4.17 5.95 14.60
C LEU A 183 -3.67 6.77 13.41
N LEU A 184 -4.57 7.21 12.53
CA LEU A 184 -4.23 7.88 11.28
C LEU A 184 -3.38 9.13 11.50
N LYS A 185 -3.70 9.93 12.52
CA LYS A 185 -2.96 11.17 12.88
C LYS A 185 -1.49 10.93 13.28
N TYR A 186 -1.13 9.71 13.67
CA TYR A 186 0.25 9.35 14.02
C TYR A 186 1.00 8.69 12.85
N ILE A 187 0.27 8.05 11.91
CA ILE A 187 0.85 7.26 10.82
C ILE A 187 0.93 8.07 9.51
N LEU A 188 -0.16 8.76 9.16
CA LEU A 188 -0.33 9.60 7.97
C LEU A 188 -1.03 10.92 8.36
N PRO A 189 -0.41 11.78 9.19
CA PRO A 189 -0.98 13.07 9.56
C PRO A 189 -1.34 13.94 8.35
N GLU A 190 -0.63 13.77 7.22
CA GLU A 190 -0.89 14.49 5.98
C GLU A 190 -2.30 14.22 5.42
N LEU A 191 -2.84 13.01 5.62
CA LEU A 191 -4.22 12.69 5.23
C LEU A 191 -5.24 13.38 6.13
N VAL A 192 -4.93 13.57 7.41
CA VAL A 192 -5.83 14.23 8.36
C VAL A 192 -6.02 15.71 7.98
N GLU A 193 -4.98 16.35 7.43
CA GLU A 193 -5.07 17.74 6.95
C GLU A 193 -6.05 17.91 5.78
N LEU A 194 -6.28 16.86 4.98
CA LEU A 194 -7.26 16.91 3.89
C LEU A 194 -8.71 17.09 4.37
N LYS A 195 -9.02 16.74 5.63
CA LYS A 195 -10.34 16.96 6.22
C LYS A 195 -10.69 18.43 6.40
N LYS A 196 -9.69 19.31 6.37
CA LYS A 196 -9.86 20.76 6.48
C LYS A 196 -10.04 21.43 5.10
N ILE A 197 -9.95 20.65 4.03
CA ILE A 197 -9.99 21.16 2.65
C ILE A 197 -11.33 20.82 2.04
N ASP A 198 -12.21 21.82 2.01
CA ASP A 198 -13.48 21.72 1.30
C ASP A 198 -13.24 21.44 -0.18
N GLN A 199 -13.90 20.42 -0.70
CA GLN A 199 -14.01 20.19 -2.13
C GLN A 199 -15.38 20.65 -2.62
N PRO A 200 -15.45 21.57 -3.60
CA PRO A 200 -16.72 22.04 -4.13
C PRO A 200 -17.50 20.86 -4.72
N ALA A 201 -18.68 20.60 -4.15
CA ALA A 201 -19.50 19.46 -4.47
C ALA A 201 -19.98 19.47 -5.93
N LYS A 202 -19.57 18.47 -6.70
CA LYS A 202 -20.39 17.86 -7.76
C LYS A 202 -21.05 16.56 -7.27
N PHE A 203 -21.15 16.37 -5.95
CA PHE A 203 -21.76 15.19 -5.35
C PHE A 203 -23.27 15.39 -5.18
N GLU A 204 -24.05 14.34 -5.44
CA GLU A 204 -25.51 14.31 -5.25
C GLU A 204 -25.92 14.43 -3.76
N SER A 205 -24.96 14.45 -2.82
CA SER A 205 -25.20 14.43 -1.36
C SER A 205 -24.61 15.58 -0.54
N GLY A 206 -24.11 16.68 -1.15
CA GLY A 206 -23.66 17.88 -0.42
C GLY A 206 -22.15 18.11 -0.34
N GLN A 207 -21.72 19.09 0.49
CA GLN A 207 -20.31 19.50 0.70
C GLN A 207 -19.49 18.34 1.29
N GLY A 208 -18.35 18.01 0.69
CA GLY A 208 -17.40 17.02 1.18
C GLY A 208 -15.98 17.58 1.21
N ASP A 209 -15.07 16.92 1.94
CA ASP A 209 -13.68 17.32 2.05
C ASP A 209 -12.75 16.48 1.16
N ALA A 210 -11.47 16.87 1.07
CA ALA A 210 -10.49 16.15 0.26
C ALA A 210 -10.10 14.76 0.82
N PHE A 211 -10.37 14.50 2.10
CA PHE A 211 -10.17 13.18 2.69
C PHE A 211 -11.26 12.20 2.21
N LEU A 212 -12.52 12.62 2.19
CA LEU A 212 -13.63 11.86 1.63
C LEU A 212 -13.43 11.59 0.13
N HIS A 213 -12.92 12.57 -0.63
CA HIS A 213 -12.51 12.34 -2.02
C HIS A 213 -11.48 11.21 -2.13
N THR A 214 -10.42 11.26 -1.32
CA THR A 214 -9.38 10.22 -1.30
C THR A 214 -9.96 8.84 -0.98
N MET A 215 -10.88 8.76 -0.01
CA MET A 215 -11.61 7.52 0.29
C MET A 215 -12.40 6.99 -0.92
N MET A 216 -13.04 7.88 -1.68
CA MET A 216 -13.75 7.50 -2.91
C MET A 216 -12.79 7.03 -4.02
N VAL A 217 -11.63 7.67 -4.19
CA VAL A 217 -10.61 7.18 -5.15
C VAL A 217 -10.17 5.77 -4.78
N ILE A 218 -9.84 5.53 -3.51
CA ILE A 218 -9.43 4.22 -3.00
C ILE A 218 -10.51 3.16 -3.23
N LYS A 219 -11.79 3.50 -3.00
CA LYS A 219 -12.93 2.62 -3.26
C LYS A 219 -13.06 2.20 -4.73
N ASN A 220 -12.67 3.08 -5.66
CA ASN A 220 -12.82 2.87 -7.10
C ASN A 220 -11.59 2.23 -7.78
N LEU A 221 -10.54 1.95 -7.02
CA LEU A 221 -9.40 1.14 -7.50
C LEU A 221 -9.86 -0.28 -7.87
N PRO A 222 -9.09 -1.00 -8.72
CA PRO A 222 -9.42 -2.38 -9.07
C PRO A 222 -9.63 -3.26 -7.83
N ASN A 223 -10.64 -4.13 -7.91
CA ASN A 223 -10.93 -5.12 -6.89
C ASN A 223 -9.87 -6.25 -6.99
N PRO A 224 -9.18 -6.59 -5.90
CA PRO A 224 -8.06 -7.54 -5.93
C PRO A 224 -8.51 -8.98 -6.18
N ASP A 225 -9.77 -9.33 -5.89
CA ASP A 225 -10.35 -10.66 -6.12
C ASP A 225 -10.76 -10.87 -7.59
N VAL A 226 -11.05 -9.79 -8.32
CA VAL A 226 -11.49 -9.82 -9.72
C VAL A 226 -10.34 -9.50 -10.68
N GLU A 227 -9.51 -8.51 -10.35
CA GLU A 227 -8.52 -7.90 -11.25
C GLU A 227 -7.14 -7.83 -10.58
N ARG A 228 -6.68 -8.94 -10.01
CA ARG A 228 -5.46 -9.00 -9.17
C ARG A 228 -4.20 -8.45 -9.84
N SER A 229 -4.05 -8.60 -11.16
CA SER A 229 -2.90 -8.10 -11.91
C SER A 229 -2.91 -6.59 -12.13
N ALA A 230 -4.06 -5.93 -11.98
CA ALA A 230 -4.23 -4.49 -12.19
C ALA A 230 -3.97 -3.65 -10.93
N LEU A 231 -3.89 -4.29 -9.75
CA LEU A 231 -3.69 -3.62 -8.48
C LEU A 231 -2.28 -3.84 -7.95
N SER A 232 -1.49 -2.76 -7.93
CA SER A 232 -0.17 -2.75 -7.32
C SER A 232 -0.15 -1.94 -6.03
N VAL A 233 0.80 -2.24 -5.14
CA VAL A 233 1.02 -1.46 -3.90
C VAL A 233 1.33 0.00 -4.24
N GLU A 234 2.03 0.25 -5.34
CA GLU A 234 2.38 1.60 -5.79
C GLU A 234 1.14 2.36 -6.28
N LEU A 235 0.20 1.72 -6.98
CA LEU A 235 -1.08 2.33 -7.36
C LEU A 235 -1.92 2.70 -6.13
N ILE A 236 -2.01 1.79 -5.14
CA ILE A 236 -2.75 2.03 -3.90
C ILE A 236 -2.16 3.24 -3.16
N TRP A 237 -0.84 3.28 -2.96
CA TRP A 237 -0.19 4.41 -2.30
C TRP A 237 -0.29 5.69 -3.12
N ALA A 238 -0.19 5.64 -4.45
CA ALA A 238 -0.41 6.82 -5.28
C ALA A 238 -1.83 7.37 -5.10
N ALA A 239 -2.86 6.51 -5.06
CA ALA A 239 -4.24 6.91 -4.80
C ALA A 239 -4.42 7.55 -3.41
N ILE A 240 -3.81 6.98 -2.37
CA ILE A 240 -3.85 7.54 -1.01
C ILE A 240 -3.16 8.92 -0.97
N LEU A 241 -2.09 9.12 -1.72
CA LEU A 241 -1.20 10.27 -1.57
C LEU A 241 -1.40 11.39 -2.62
N HIS A 242 -2.26 11.18 -3.63
CA HIS A 242 -2.31 12.03 -4.83
C HIS A 242 -2.64 13.51 -4.56
N ASP A 243 -3.44 13.78 -3.52
CA ASP A 243 -4.00 15.09 -3.25
C ASP A 243 -3.42 15.79 -2.01
N LEU A 244 -2.39 15.20 -1.39
CA LEU A 244 -1.79 15.71 -0.14
C LEU A 244 -1.21 17.12 -0.24
N GLY A 245 -0.94 17.63 -1.44
CA GLY A 245 -0.44 18.99 -1.67
C GLY A 245 -1.52 20.07 -1.66
N LYS A 246 -2.81 19.71 -1.60
CA LYS A 246 -3.92 20.69 -1.61
C LYS A 246 -3.86 21.69 -0.44
N PRO A 247 -3.61 21.29 0.82
CA PRO A 247 -3.49 22.23 1.93
C PRO A 247 -2.43 23.31 1.71
N ASP A 248 -1.28 22.95 1.12
CA ASP A 248 -0.17 23.89 0.87
C ASP A 248 -0.37 24.78 -0.36
N THR A 249 -1.36 24.48 -1.20
CA THR A 249 -1.56 25.14 -2.51
C THR A 249 -2.95 25.74 -2.69
N ILE A 250 -3.76 25.76 -1.63
CA ILE A 250 -5.09 26.36 -1.66
C ILE A 250 -4.98 27.87 -1.84
N ASP A 251 -5.69 28.37 -2.85
CA ASP A 251 -5.87 29.80 -3.12
C ASP A 251 -7.31 30.06 -3.56
N PHE A 252 -7.82 31.27 -3.38
CA PHE A 252 -9.22 31.60 -3.64
C PHE A 252 -9.35 32.59 -4.80
N LYS A 253 -10.00 32.15 -5.87
CA LYS A 253 -10.32 33.02 -7.02
C LYS A 253 -11.77 33.51 -6.97
N PRO A 254 -12.07 34.71 -7.49
CA PRO A 254 -13.45 35.16 -7.65
C PRO A 254 -14.28 34.15 -8.43
N ASP A 255 -15.50 33.89 -7.95
CA ASP A 255 -16.48 33.03 -8.60
C ASP A 255 -17.85 33.70 -8.59
N LEU A 256 -18.50 33.76 -9.74
CA LEU A 256 -19.77 34.48 -9.91
C LEU A 256 -20.95 33.82 -9.17
N ARG A 257 -20.85 32.52 -8.83
CA ARG A 257 -21.91 31.77 -8.14
C ARG A 257 -21.68 31.69 -6.63
N PHE A 258 -20.43 31.60 -6.20
CA PHE A 258 -20.08 31.35 -4.79
C PHE A 258 -19.25 32.47 -4.15
N GLY A 259 -19.06 33.59 -4.85
CA GLY A 259 -18.23 34.71 -4.43
C GLY A 259 -16.73 34.42 -4.61
N ARG A 260 -16.24 33.34 -3.99
CA ARG A 260 -14.88 32.80 -4.17
C ARG A 260 -14.92 31.29 -4.31
N ARG A 261 -14.05 30.74 -5.16
CA ARG A 261 -13.83 29.29 -5.31
C ARG A 261 -12.39 28.92 -4.94
N PRO A 262 -12.18 27.80 -4.24
CA PRO A 262 -10.83 27.30 -4.00
C PRO A 262 -10.20 26.81 -5.31
N THR A 263 -8.90 26.98 -5.41
CA THR A 263 -8.03 26.50 -6.49
C THR A 263 -6.78 25.89 -5.88
N PHE A 264 -6.19 24.90 -6.56
CA PHE A 264 -5.08 24.11 -6.04
C PHE A 264 -3.94 24.03 -7.07
N TYR A 265 -3.55 25.18 -7.63
CA TYR A 265 -2.53 25.21 -8.66
C TYR A 265 -1.19 24.72 -8.11
N GLY A 266 -0.57 23.76 -8.80
CA GLY A 266 0.69 23.16 -8.36
C GLY A 266 0.56 22.05 -7.31
N HIS A 267 -0.66 21.66 -6.91
CA HIS A 267 -0.82 20.57 -5.93
C HIS A 267 -0.17 19.27 -6.40
N MET A 268 -0.19 18.92 -7.70
CA MET A 268 0.46 17.70 -8.20
C MET A 268 1.94 17.63 -7.82
N ALA A 269 2.69 18.72 -8.00
CA ALA A 269 4.09 18.80 -7.64
C ALA A 269 4.28 18.82 -6.11
N ALA A 270 3.40 19.49 -5.37
CA ALA A 270 3.43 19.49 -3.91
C ALA A 270 3.14 18.11 -3.32
N SER A 271 2.06 17.45 -3.76
CA SER A 271 1.68 16.08 -3.42
C SER A 271 2.80 15.11 -3.71
N ALA A 272 3.47 15.20 -4.87
CA ALA A 272 4.57 14.30 -5.21
C ALA A 272 5.77 14.46 -4.25
N ARG A 273 6.09 15.69 -3.83
CA ARG A 273 7.13 15.94 -2.81
C ARG A 273 6.73 15.36 -1.45
N ILE A 274 5.47 15.50 -1.05
CA ILE A 274 4.94 14.94 0.20
C ILE A 274 4.96 13.41 0.12
N ALA A 275 4.51 12.82 -0.98
CA ALA A 275 4.49 11.39 -1.23
C ALA A 275 5.89 10.77 -1.10
N LYS A 276 6.94 11.42 -1.64
CA LYS A 276 8.33 10.97 -1.44
C LYS A 276 8.72 10.91 0.04
N LYS A 277 8.37 11.93 0.83
CA LYS A 277 8.65 11.95 2.27
C LYS A 277 7.91 10.84 3.01
N VAL A 278 6.64 10.60 2.67
CA VAL A 278 5.84 9.51 3.24
C VAL A 278 6.43 8.15 2.88
N CYS A 279 6.80 7.92 1.62
CA CYS A 279 7.42 6.66 1.16
C CYS A 279 8.75 6.40 1.87
N GLN A 280 9.58 7.43 2.03
CA GLN A 280 10.83 7.36 2.78
C GLN A 280 10.61 7.06 4.26
N ARG A 281 9.60 7.70 4.89
CA ARG A 281 9.18 7.41 6.27
C ARG A 281 8.79 5.95 6.41
N LEU A 282 7.97 5.44 5.51
CA LEU A 282 7.53 4.04 5.45
C LEU A 282 8.59 3.06 4.95
N ARG A 283 9.79 3.53 4.60
CA ARG A 283 10.90 2.69 4.13
C ARG A 283 10.55 1.87 2.88
N LEU A 284 9.77 2.44 1.96
CA LEU A 284 9.58 1.86 0.63
C LEU A 284 10.91 1.90 -0.15
N THR A 285 11.05 1.01 -1.13
CA THR A 285 12.26 1.02 -1.97
C THR A 285 12.35 2.29 -2.82
N VAL A 286 13.53 2.57 -3.38
CA VAL A 286 13.74 3.73 -4.26
C VAL A 286 12.80 3.65 -5.47
N GLU A 287 12.76 2.49 -6.13
CA GLU A 287 11.90 2.27 -7.30
C GLU A 287 10.42 2.50 -6.98
N GLN A 288 9.93 1.96 -5.86
CA GLN A 288 8.55 2.19 -5.41
C GLN A 288 8.28 3.67 -5.14
N THR A 289 9.22 4.34 -4.46
CA THR A 289 9.11 5.77 -4.13
C THR A 289 9.03 6.63 -5.38
N ASP A 290 9.87 6.33 -6.39
CA ASP A 290 9.89 7.07 -7.65
C ASP A 290 8.64 6.80 -8.48
N LYS A 291 8.17 5.55 -8.54
CA LYS A 291 6.90 5.21 -9.20
C LYS A 291 5.71 5.91 -8.57
N ILE A 292 5.56 5.82 -7.24
CA ILE A 292 4.46 6.49 -6.51
C ILE A 292 4.51 8.00 -6.74
N ALA A 293 5.68 8.61 -6.60
CA ALA A 293 5.82 10.06 -6.78
C ALA A 293 5.53 10.49 -8.22
N TRP A 294 5.90 9.69 -9.22
CA TRP A 294 5.59 9.94 -10.62
C TRP A 294 4.08 9.84 -10.88
N LEU A 295 3.43 8.77 -10.41
CA LEU A 295 1.98 8.61 -10.51
C LEU A 295 1.24 9.81 -9.90
N VAL A 296 1.64 10.23 -8.70
CA VAL A 296 1.07 11.40 -8.01
C VAL A 296 1.34 12.70 -8.78
N ALA A 297 2.56 12.91 -9.31
CA ALA A 297 2.89 14.11 -10.07
C ALA A 297 2.13 14.20 -11.40
N CYS A 298 1.71 13.06 -11.95
CA CYS A 298 1.15 12.97 -13.28
C CYS A 298 -0.35 12.64 -13.30
N HIS A 299 -1.01 12.48 -12.15
CA HIS A 299 -2.38 11.95 -12.05
C HIS A 299 -3.46 12.74 -12.82
N MET A 300 -3.21 13.99 -13.22
CA MET A 300 -4.11 14.78 -14.07
C MET A 300 -3.72 14.84 -15.56
N MET A 301 -2.60 14.22 -15.96
CA MET A 301 -1.99 14.40 -17.28
C MET A 301 -2.69 13.62 -18.40
N VAL A 302 -3.57 12.66 -18.10
CA VAL A 302 -4.14 11.73 -19.10
C VAL A 302 -4.85 12.48 -20.23
N GLY A 303 -5.64 13.51 -19.92
CA GLY A 303 -6.31 14.32 -20.94
C GLY A 303 -5.35 15.16 -21.80
N ASP A 304 -4.17 15.47 -21.29
CA ASP A 304 -3.15 16.24 -22.01
C ASP A 304 -2.33 15.37 -22.96
N ILE A 305 -2.17 14.06 -22.67
CA ILE A 305 -1.47 13.09 -23.54
C ILE A 305 -2.07 13.10 -24.96
N ILE A 306 -3.40 13.21 -25.07
CA ILE A 306 -4.14 13.24 -26.34
C ILE A 306 -3.73 14.46 -27.21
N LYS A 307 -3.33 15.57 -26.58
CA LYS A 307 -2.99 16.84 -27.23
C LYS A 307 -1.49 17.01 -27.49
N MET A 308 -0.67 16.04 -27.09
CA MET A 308 0.79 16.13 -27.24
C MET A 308 1.22 15.92 -28.69
N ARG A 309 2.40 16.44 -29.03
CA ARG A 309 3.08 16.12 -30.29
C ARG A 309 3.40 14.62 -30.37
N PRO A 310 3.44 14.01 -31.57
CA PRO A 310 3.58 12.56 -31.76
C PRO A 310 4.74 11.92 -30.98
N GLY A 311 5.96 12.47 -31.05
CA GLY A 311 7.12 11.88 -30.38
C GLY A 311 7.01 11.94 -28.86
N LYS A 312 6.46 13.02 -28.31
CA LYS A 312 6.15 13.12 -26.88
C LYS A 312 5.04 12.14 -26.47
N GLN A 313 4.03 11.97 -27.32
CA GLN A 313 2.93 11.05 -27.07
C GLN A 313 3.42 9.60 -27.03
N VAL A 314 4.26 9.18 -27.97
CA VAL A 314 4.89 7.83 -27.97
C VAL A 314 5.64 7.57 -26.66
N ASN A 315 6.43 8.53 -26.18
CA ASN A 315 7.17 8.39 -24.91
C ASN A 315 6.23 8.16 -23.71
N TRP A 316 5.05 8.81 -23.69
CA TRP A 316 4.05 8.56 -22.65
C TRP A 316 3.40 7.19 -22.82
N LEU A 317 2.95 6.85 -24.03
CA LEU A 317 2.25 5.60 -24.33
C LEU A 317 3.10 4.35 -24.01
N ARG A 318 4.42 4.45 -24.24
CA ARG A 318 5.38 3.38 -23.93
C ARG A 318 5.93 3.41 -22.51
N HIS A 319 5.54 4.37 -21.68
CA HIS A 319 6.02 4.44 -20.30
C HIS A 319 5.51 3.23 -19.48
N ASP A 320 6.40 2.56 -18.77
CA ASP A 320 6.09 1.33 -18.02
C ASP A 320 4.94 1.54 -17.03
N TRP A 321 4.94 2.68 -16.34
CA TRP A 321 3.96 3.01 -15.30
C TRP A 321 2.67 3.66 -15.82
N LEU A 322 2.47 3.77 -17.15
CA LEU A 322 1.25 4.38 -17.70
C LEU A 322 0.00 3.56 -17.36
N ALA A 323 0.10 2.23 -17.23
CA ALA A 323 -1.04 1.38 -16.89
C ALA A 323 -1.69 1.81 -15.57
N GLU A 324 -0.87 1.95 -14.54
CA GLU A 324 -1.30 2.37 -13.21
C GLU A 324 -1.72 3.84 -13.20
N LEU A 325 -1.10 4.70 -14.02
CA LEU A 325 -1.54 6.09 -14.15
C LEU A 325 -2.97 6.19 -14.72
N LEU A 326 -3.30 5.36 -15.71
CA LEU A 326 -4.65 5.29 -16.27
C LEU A 326 -5.65 4.82 -15.21
N GLU A 327 -5.31 3.79 -14.43
CA GLU A 327 -6.18 3.33 -13.34
C GLU A 327 -6.35 4.36 -12.23
N LEU A 328 -5.29 5.08 -11.87
CA LEU A 328 -5.37 6.19 -10.91
C LEU A 328 -6.29 7.30 -11.42
N HIS A 329 -6.14 7.71 -12.68
CA HIS A 329 -7.00 8.71 -13.32
C HIS A 329 -8.47 8.25 -13.39
N ARG A 330 -8.71 6.97 -13.71
CA ARG A 330 -10.06 6.38 -13.73
C ARG A 330 -10.70 6.42 -12.35
N ALA A 331 -9.96 6.05 -11.30
CA ALA A 331 -10.46 6.08 -9.93
C ALA A 331 -10.76 7.51 -9.45
N ASP A 332 -9.87 8.45 -9.77
CA ASP A 332 -9.97 9.88 -9.42
C ASP A 332 -11.13 10.60 -10.15
N ALA A 333 -11.58 10.09 -11.30
CA ALA A 333 -12.72 10.61 -12.05
C ALA A 333 -14.02 10.73 -11.21
N SER A 334 -14.11 9.99 -10.11
CA SER A 334 -15.25 9.94 -9.19
C SER A 334 -15.52 11.28 -8.49
N GLY A 335 -14.52 12.15 -8.37
CA GLY A 335 -14.66 13.52 -7.83
C GLY A 335 -14.79 14.61 -8.91
N LYS A 336 -14.83 14.24 -10.20
CA LYS A 336 -14.80 15.15 -11.35
C LYS A 336 -15.97 14.88 -12.30
N ASP A 337 -15.95 15.51 -13.46
CA ASP A 337 -16.86 15.13 -14.55
C ASP A 337 -16.51 13.72 -15.03
N LYS A 338 -17.26 12.73 -14.54
CA LYS A 338 -16.98 11.31 -14.79
C LYS A 338 -16.97 10.98 -16.29
N ARG A 339 -17.84 11.62 -17.09
CA ARG A 339 -17.97 11.30 -18.53
C ARG A 339 -16.71 11.65 -19.30
N ILE A 340 -16.20 12.88 -19.11
CA ILE A 340 -15.01 13.32 -19.85
C ILE A 340 -13.74 12.58 -19.40
N ASN A 341 -13.62 12.27 -18.12
CA ASN A 341 -12.44 11.57 -17.61
C ASN A 341 -12.40 10.10 -18.05
N LEU A 342 -13.55 9.43 -18.11
CA LEU A 342 -13.65 8.09 -18.69
C LEU A 342 -13.37 8.09 -20.19
N TYR A 343 -13.83 9.11 -20.92
CA TYR A 343 -13.44 9.27 -22.33
C TYR A 343 -11.93 9.37 -22.50
N TYR A 344 -11.24 10.17 -21.67
CA TYR A 344 -9.78 10.26 -21.72
C TYR A 344 -9.08 8.94 -21.38
N TYR A 345 -9.58 8.23 -20.36
CA TYR A 345 -9.07 6.90 -20.00
C TYR A 345 -9.14 5.93 -21.18
N GLU A 346 -10.33 5.75 -21.77
CA GLU A 346 -10.52 4.80 -22.88
C GLU A 346 -9.71 5.19 -24.12
N THR A 347 -9.64 6.50 -24.41
CA THR A 347 -8.87 7.01 -25.56
C THR A 347 -7.39 6.70 -25.41
N VAL A 348 -6.78 7.04 -24.26
CA VAL A 348 -5.35 6.81 -24.05
C VAL A 348 -5.03 5.33 -23.90
N LYS A 349 -5.94 4.54 -23.30
CA LYS A 349 -5.81 3.07 -23.24
C LYS A 349 -5.73 2.45 -24.63
N LYS A 350 -6.66 2.81 -25.52
CA LYS A 350 -6.65 2.35 -26.92
C LYS A 350 -5.40 2.79 -27.67
N MET A 351 -5.00 4.07 -27.54
CA MET A 351 -3.76 4.57 -28.16
C MET A 351 -2.53 3.79 -27.68
N ARG A 352 -2.49 3.41 -26.40
CA ARG A 352 -1.39 2.60 -25.85
C ARG A 352 -1.37 1.20 -26.44
N GLU A 353 -2.52 0.53 -26.55
CA GLU A 353 -2.62 -0.79 -27.18
C GLU A 353 -2.14 -0.75 -28.65
N GLU A 354 -2.57 0.27 -29.40
CA GLU A 354 -2.13 0.49 -30.78
C GLU A 354 -0.62 0.80 -30.88
N GLU A 355 -0.07 1.57 -29.95
CA GLU A 355 1.36 1.89 -29.92
C GLU A 355 2.21 0.69 -29.54
N LEU A 356 1.82 -0.09 -28.53
CA LEU A 356 2.56 -1.29 -28.10
C LEU A 356 2.51 -2.43 -29.13
N ALA A 357 1.54 -2.42 -30.05
CA ALA A 357 1.50 -3.35 -31.18
C ALA A 357 2.53 -3.02 -32.27
N LYS A 358 3.09 -1.79 -32.28
CA LYS A 358 4.16 -1.38 -33.20
C LYS A 358 5.51 -1.88 -32.70
N PRO A 359 6.48 -2.15 -33.61
CA PRO A 359 7.84 -2.46 -33.21
C PRO A 359 8.44 -1.34 -32.32
N GLU A 360 9.42 -1.69 -31.49
CA GLU A 360 10.17 -0.71 -30.71
C GLU A 360 10.67 0.41 -31.62
N PRO A 361 10.52 1.69 -31.20
CA PRO A 361 10.95 2.79 -32.03
C PRO A 361 12.45 2.68 -32.28
N PRO A 362 12.91 2.94 -33.51
CA PRO A 362 14.33 2.89 -33.81
C PRO A 362 15.07 3.88 -32.93
N LYS A 363 16.37 3.61 -32.66
CA LYS A 363 17.23 4.58 -31.99
C LYS A 363 17.11 5.94 -32.70
N PRO A 364 17.19 7.06 -31.97
CA PRO A 364 17.18 8.38 -32.60
C PRO A 364 18.17 8.43 -33.77
N LEU A 365 17.72 8.88 -34.94
CA LEU A 365 18.55 8.97 -36.15
C LEU A 365 19.68 9.99 -36.00
N VAL A 366 19.48 11.00 -35.15
CA VAL A 366 20.44 12.05 -34.83
C VAL A 366 20.52 12.25 -33.32
N ASP A 367 21.72 12.54 -32.84
CA ASP A 367 21.97 12.94 -31.47
C ASP A 367 22.36 14.43 -31.35
N GLY A 368 22.59 14.89 -30.11
CA GLY A 368 22.94 16.28 -29.86
C GLY A 368 24.24 16.70 -30.54
N ASN A 369 25.21 15.79 -30.68
CA ASN A 369 26.47 16.06 -31.36
C ASN A 369 26.27 16.19 -32.87
N ASP A 370 25.39 15.38 -33.47
CA ASP A 370 25.06 15.47 -34.89
C ASP A 370 24.50 16.86 -35.23
N ILE A 371 23.56 17.35 -34.42
CA ILE A 371 22.96 18.69 -34.60
C ILE A 371 23.98 19.81 -34.35
N MET A 372 24.77 19.70 -33.28
CA MET A 372 25.84 20.67 -33.01
C MET A 372 26.83 20.78 -34.16
N THR A 373 27.21 19.64 -34.73
CA THR A 373 28.17 19.56 -35.83
C THR A 373 27.59 20.11 -37.13
N ALA A 374 26.37 19.68 -37.49
CA ALA A 374 25.72 20.06 -38.74
C ALA A 374 25.35 21.55 -38.81
N PHE A 375 24.92 22.14 -37.68
CA PHE A 375 24.46 23.53 -37.63
C PHE A 375 25.47 24.49 -36.96
N HIS A 376 26.65 23.99 -36.58
CA HIS A 376 27.69 24.76 -35.87
C HIS A 376 27.17 25.48 -34.61
N LEU A 377 26.31 24.79 -33.85
CA LEU A 377 25.69 25.34 -32.63
C LEU A 377 26.42 24.87 -31.36
N PRO A 378 26.59 25.72 -30.34
CA PRO A 378 27.07 25.31 -29.03
C PRO A 378 25.95 24.64 -28.21
N PRO A 379 26.29 23.84 -27.17
CA PRO A 379 25.32 23.26 -26.23
C PRO A 379 24.33 24.31 -25.71
N SER A 380 23.05 24.12 -26.01
CA SER A 380 22.01 25.11 -25.79
C SER A 380 20.62 24.48 -25.78
N LYS A 381 19.62 25.23 -25.30
CA LYS A 381 18.20 24.82 -25.36
C LYS A 381 17.71 24.59 -26.79
N GLU A 382 18.31 25.28 -27.77
CA GLU A 382 17.92 25.15 -29.18
C GLU A 382 18.25 23.76 -29.73
N ILE A 383 19.35 23.13 -29.31
CA ILE A 383 19.67 21.75 -29.70
C ILE A 383 18.60 20.79 -29.19
N GLY A 384 18.13 20.96 -27.96
CA GLY A 384 17.02 20.17 -27.41
C GLY A 384 15.74 20.33 -28.25
N ARG A 385 15.43 21.55 -28.70
CA ARG A 385 14.29 21.80 -29.59
C ARG A 385 14.42 21.09 -30.93
N LEU A 386 15.62 21.12 -31.54
CA LEU A 386 15.90 20.45 -32.81
C LEU A 386 15.86 18.92 -32.67
N LEU A 387 16.38 18.36 -31.56
CA LEU A 387 16.25 16.94 -31.24
C LEU A 387 14.79 16.51 -31.12
N GLU A 388 13.95 17.31 -30.45
CA GLU A 388 12.52 17.02 -30.34
C GLU A 388 11.81 17.06 -31.70
N ILE A 389 12.16 18.00 -32.58
CA ILE A 389 11.60 18.08 -33.94
C ILE A 389 12.01 16.84 -34.75
N ALA A 390 13.29 16.46 -34.71
CA ALA A 390 13.79 15.28 -35.41
C ALA A 390 13.12 13.99 -34.90
N TRP A 391 12.96 13.86 -33.57
CA TRP A 391 12.25 12.73 -32.98
C TRP A 391 10.77 12.71 -33.35
N ASP A 392 10.08 13.86 -33.36
CA ASP A 392 8.68 13.95 -33.75
C ASP A 392 8.47 13.51 -35.21
N ALA A 393 9.36 13.90 -36.13
CA ALA A 393 9.35 13.47 -37.54
C ALA A 393 9.57 11.96 -37.66
N GLN A 394 10.60 11.42 -36.98
CA GLN A 394 10.89 9.99 -36.93
C GLN A 394 9.72 9.19 -36.35
N ALA A 395 9.08 9.67 -35.28
CA ALA A 395 7.92 9.03 -34.65
C ALA A 395 6.66 9.08 -35.53
N ALA A 396 6.55 10.08 -36.43
CA ALA A 396 5.50 10.17 -37.43
C ALA A 396 5.76 9.31 -38.68
N GLY A 397 6.93 8.65 -38.77
CA GLY A 397 7.33 7.82 -39.90
C GLY A 397 7.99 8.59 -41.05
N GLU A 398 8.43 9.82 -40.81
CA GLU A 398 9.25 10.60 -41.74
C GLU A 398 10.72 10.21 -41.57
N SER A 399 11.39 9.82 -42.66
CA SER A 399 12.77 9.28 -42.69
C SER A 399 13.81 10.31 -43.08
#